data_AF-A0A9D2ZUF5-F1
#
_entry.id   AF-A0A9D2ZUF5-F1
#
_cell.length_a   1.000
_cell.length_b   1.000
_cell.length_c   1.000
_cell.angle_alpha   90.00
_cell.angle_beta   90.00
_cell.angle_gamma   90.00
#
_symmetry.space_group_name_H-M   'P 1'
#
loop_
_entity.id
_entity.type
_entity.pdbx_description
1 polymer ?
#
loop_
_entity_poly.entity_id
_entity_poly.type
_entity_poly.pdbx_seq_one_letter_code
_entity_poly.pdbx_strand_id
1 'polypeptide(L)'
;MTDNNNNKKLSRRAFLKVAGAAGLATAGLASCTGTGNGTTATQPSLGEGSMTYRTNPTTHDKVSLLGFGMMRLPSVSGRSAREGNDDVDQEMVNELVDYALAHGVNYFDTSPAYCRGQSERATGIALSRHPRDKYFIATKLSNFAPSTWSREASIAMYHNSLKELRTDYIDYLLLHGVGMGSGMPEFEERYINNGVLD
;
A
#
# COMPACT_ATOMS: atom_id res chain seq x y z
N MET A 1 -5.04 56.38 5.62
CA MET A 1 -5.92 55.20 5.75
C MET A 1 -5.47 54.21 4.69
N THR A 2 -4.56 53.29 5.03
CA THR A 2 -4.84 51.90 5.52
C THR A 2 -5.46 51.06 4.39
N ASP A 3 -4.95 49.90 3.94
CA ASP A 3 -4.10 48.90 4.57
C ASP A 3 -3.26 48.10 3.56
N ASN A 4 -2.07 47.69 4.03
CA ASN A 4 -1.21 46.65 3.47
C ASN A 4 -1.78 45.27 3.85
N ASN A 5 -1.96 44.36 2.91
CA ASN A 5 -2.21 42.95 3.24
C ASN A 5 -1.49 41.99 2.28
N ASN A 6 -0.16 41.90 2.45
CA ASN A 6 0.67 40.90 1.79
C ASN A 6 0.75 39.63 2.65
N ASN A 7 -0.21 38.73 2.47
CA ASN A 7 -0.19 37.42 3.12
C ASN A 7 0.78 36.47 2.38
N LYS A 8 2.07 36.49 2.77
CA LYS A 8 3.09 35.57 2.24
C LYS A 8 2.81 34.15 2.75
N LYS A 9 2.18 33.33 1.90
CA LYS A 9 1.97 31.90 2.15
C LYS A 9 3.33 31.17 2.16
N LEU A 10 3.76 30.67 3.31
CA LEU A 10 5.00 29.90 3.47
C LEU A 10 4.92 28.60 2.65
N SER A 11 5.96 28.31 1.86
CA SER A 11 6.04 27.07 1.11
C SER A 11 6.46 25.90 2.01
N ARG A 12 6.05 24.68 1.67
CA ARG A 12 6.42 23.44 2.39
C ARG A 12 7.94 23.29 2.56
N ARG A 13 8.70 23.77 1.56
CA ARG A 13 10.17 23.79 1.57
C ARG A 13 10.75 24.80 2.57
N ALA A 14 10.07 25.93 2.79
CA ALA A 14 10.47 26.90 3.80
C ALA A 14 10.21 26.37 5.22
N PHE A 15 9.10 25.66 5.43
CA PHE A 15 8.78 25.03 6.72
C PHE A 15 9.85 24.01 7.16
N LEU A 16 10.28 23.13 6.26
CA LEU A 16 11.32 22.13 6.58
C LEU A 16 12.69 22.75 6.90
N LYS A 17 13.02 23.89 6.28
CA LYS A 17 14.25 24.63 6.60
C LYS A 17 14.20 25.30 7.98
N VAL A 18 13.03 25.76 8.40
CA VAL A 18 12.85 26.37 9.73
C VAL A 18 12.85 25.29 10.83
N ALA A 19 12.20 24.16 10.59
CA ALA A 19 12.18 23.04 11.53
C ALA A 19 13.56 22.34 11.66
N GLY A 20 14.38 22.34 10.61
CA GLY A 20 15.72 21.75 10.63
C GLY A 20 16.80 22.57 11.34
N ALA A 21 16.54 23.84 11.68
CA ALA A 21 17.50 24.74 12.33
C ALA A 21 17.17 25.05 13.80
N ALA A 22 16.09 24.48 14.34
CA ALA A 22 15.66 24.69 15.72
C ALA A 22 15.82 23.39 16.55
N GLY A 23 16.98 23.25 17.18
CA GLY A 23 17.10 22.72 18.54
C GLY A 23 17.07 21.20 18.74
N LEU A 24 18.25 20.63 18.95
CA LEU A 24 18.45 19.66 20.03
C LEU A 24 18.07 20.33 21.36
N ALA A 25 16.82 20.17 21.78
CA ALA A 25 16.39 20.44 23.14
C ALA A 25 15.74 19.18 23.67
N THR A 26 16.50 18.43 24.46
CA THR A 26 16.02 17.31 25.28
C THR A 26 15.08 17.85 26.36
N ALA A 27 13.81 18.06 26.01
CA ALA A 27 12.76 18.23 27.00
C ALA A 27 12.34 16.84 27.50
N GLY A 28 12.90 16.44 28.65
CA GLY A 28 12.49 15.24 29.36
C GLY A 28 11.01 15.32 29.70
N LEU A 29 10.24 14.32 29.25
CA LEU A 29 8.86 14.14 29.69
C LEU A 29 8.89 13.71 31.15
N ALA A 30 8.34 14.57 32.01
CA ALA A 30 8.11 14.26 33.42
C ALA A 30 7.20 13.01 33.52
N SER A 31 7.78 11.94 34.06
CA SER A 31 7.07 10.72 34.42
C SER A 31 6.12 11.03 35.59
N CYS A 32 4.82 10.90 35.34
CA CYS A 32 3.86 10.72 36.41
C CYS A 32 4.19 9.42 37.14
N THR A 33 4.40 9.53 38.44
CA THR A 33 4.69 8.44 39.36
C THR A 33 3.59 7.37 39.32
N GLY A 34 3.96 6.19 38.85
CA GLY A 34 3.20 4.95 38.99
C GLY A 34 4.20 3.80 39.05
N THR A 35 4.45 3.30 40.26
CA THR A 35 5.28 2.12 40.52
C THR A 35 4.81 0.92 39.71
N GLY A 36 5.62 0.50 38.74
CA GLY A 36 5.45 -0.74 38.00
C GLY A 36 6.74 -1.07 37.27
N ASN A 37 7.39 -2.16 37.66
CA ASN A 37 8.54 -2.73 36.96
C ASN A 37 8.15 -3.12 35.53
N GLY A 38 8.34 -2.19 34.58
CA GLY A 38 8.28 -2.46 33.16
C GLY A 38 9.68 -2.31 32.58
N THR A 39 10.33 -3.41 32.25
CA THR A 39 11.55 -3.42 31.44
C THR A 39 11.28 -2.68 30.13
N THR A 40 11.75 -1.44 30.01
CA THR A 40 11.74 -0.68 28.77
C THR A 40 12.66 -1.40 27.79
N ALA A 41 12.06 -2.19 26.90
CA ALA A 41 12.77 -2.78 25.79
C ALA A 41 13.29 -1.65 24.89
N THR A 42 14.59 -1.37 24.99
CA THR A 42 15.31 -0.50 24.07
C THR A 42 15.14 -1.08 22.67
N GLN A 43 14.34 -0.42 21.83
CA GLN A 43 14.29 -0.77 20.40
C GLN A 43 15.70 -0.61 19.84
N PRO A 44 16.29 -1.64 19.22
CA PRO A 44 17.62 -1.52 18.63
C PRO A 44 17.58 -0.42 17.58
N SER A 45 18.53 0.51 17.63
CA SER A 45 18.71 1.47 16.53
C SER A 45 19.06 0.68 15.29
N LEU A 46 18.12 0.57 14.36
CA LEU A 46 18.35 0.05 13.02
C LEU A 46 19.52 0.83 12.40
N GLY A 47 20.56 0.12 11.95
CA GLY A 47 21.72 0.75 11.31
C GLY A 47 21.28 1.63 10.14
N GLU A 48 21.96 2.75 9.92
CA GLU A 48 21.67 3.68 8.82
C GLU A 48 21.52 2.90 7.50
N GLY A 49 20.37 3.06 6.83
CA GLY A 49 20.08 2.43 5.54
C GLY A 49 19.30 1.11 5.57
N SER A 50 19.00 0.54 6.74
CA SER A 50 18.15 -0.66 6.83
C SER A 50 16.64 -0.37 6.75
N MET A 51 15.87 -1.29 6.17
CA MET A 51 14.41 -1.16 6.10
C MET A 51 13.80 -1.07 7.50
N THR A 52 12.94 -0.08 7.71
CA THR A 52 12.12 0.04 8.92
C THR A 52 10.83 -0.75 8.75
N TYR A 53 10.35 -1.38 9.82
CA TYR A 53 9.13 -2.19 9.80
C TYR A 53 8.13 -1.68 10.84
N ARG A 54 6.84 -1.96 10.62
CA ARG A 54 5.77 -1.82 11.62
C ARG A 54 5.15 -3.18 11.87
N THR A 55 4.76 -3.41 13.12
CA THR A 55 4.05 -4.63 13.50
C THR A 55 2.56 -4.32 13.57
N ASN A 56 1.73 -5.06 12.83
CA ASN A 56 0.29 -4.96 12.96
C ASN A 56 -0.10 -5.46 14.38
N PRO A 57 -0.81 -4.66 15.20
CA PRO A 57 -1.11 -5.06 16.57
C PRO A 57 -2.07 -6.25 16.68
N THR A 58 -2.87 -6.51 15.63
CA THR A 58 -3.89 -7.57 15.61
C THR A 58 -3.37 -8.85 14.97
N THR A 59 -2.71 -8.75 13.81
CA THR A 59 -2.21 -9.93 13.08
C THR A 59 -0.77 -10.29 13.45
N HIS A 60 -0.05 -9.38 14.11
CA HIS A 60 1.39 -9.49 14.40
C HIS A 60 2.30 -9.53 13.16
N ASP A 61 1.77 -9.26 11.97
CA ASP A 61 2.56 -9.14 10.75
C ASP A 61 3.60 -8.04 10.88
N LYS A 62 4.86 -8.35 10.54
CA LYS A 62 5.95 -7.38 10.50
C LYS A 62 6.14 -6.87 9.07
N VAL A 63 5.50 -5.75 8.78
CA VAL A 63 5.38 -5.19 7.43
C VAL A 63 6.39 -4.06 7.23
N SER A 64 7.04 -4.00 6.07
CA SER A 64 7.95 -2.92 5.70
C SER A 64 7.23 -1.57 5.72
N LEU A 65 7.88 -0.53 6.22
CA LEU A 65 7.28 0.81 6.36
C LEU A 65 6.89 1.40 5.00
N LEU A 66 7.62 1.02 3.95
CA LEU A 66 7.28 1.28 2.56
C LEU A 66 6.72 0.02 1.92
N GLY A 67 5.58 0.14 1.25
CA GLY A 67 5.04 -0.88 0.36
C GLY A 67 5.42 -0.59 -1.10
N PHE A 68 5.50 -1.64 -1.91
CA PHE A 68 5.72 -1.55 -3.34
C PHE A 68 4.38 -1.51 -4.08
N GLY A 69 4.08 -0.40 -4.74
CA GLY A 69 2.84 -0.23 -5.49
C GLY A 69 2.96 -0.70 -6.95
N MET A 70 2.09 -1.62 -7.36
CA MET A 70 2.07 -2.24 -8.69
C MET A 70 1.10 -1.53 -9.66
N MET A 71 0.71 -0.29 -9.37
CA MET A 71 -0.29 0.47 -10.14
C MET A 71 0.25 1.07 -11.44
N ARG A 72 1.57 1.26 -11.54
CA ARG A 72 2.26 1.89 -12.68
C ARG A 72 3.50 1.08 -13.04
N LEU A 73 3.28 -0.16 -13.47
CA LEU A 73 4.37 -1.02 -13.93
C LEU A 73 5.02 -0.46 -15.20
N PRO A 74 6.33 -0.72 -15.41
CA PRO A 74 7.01 -0.41 -16.67
C PRO A 74 6.32 -1.10 -17.84
N SER A 75 6.38 -0.47 -19.00
CA SER A 75 5.88 -1.02 -20.27
C SER A 75 7.01 -1.17 -21.27
N VAL A 76 6.83 -2.04 -22.27
CA VAL A 76 7.86 -2.37 -23.28
C VAL A 76 8.33 -1.15 -24.07
N SER A 77 7.46 -0.16 -24.29
CA SER A 77 7.75 1.13 -24.94
C SER A 77 8.40 2.17 -24.02
N GLY A 78 8.79 1.80 -22.79
CA GLY A 78 9.49 2.66 -21.85
C GLY A 78 8.61 3.70 -21.13
N ARG A 79 7.28 3.54 -21.19
CA ARG A 79 6.33 4.35 -20.39
C ARG A 79 5.75 3.49 -19.26
N SER A 80 4.71 3.98 -18.61
CA SER A 80 3.91 3.16 -17.70
C SER A 80 2.85 2.36 -18.47
N ALA A 81 2.69 1.07 -18.14
CA ALA A 81 1.63 0.22 -18.68
C ALA A 81 0.21 0.70 -18.30
N ARG A 82 0.11 1.56 -17.28
CA ARG A 82 -1.15 2.25 -16.94
C ARG A 82 -1.53 3.30 -17.98
N GLU A 83 -0.57 4.04 -18.51
CA GLU A 83 -0.79 5.24 -19.33
C GLU A 83 -0.59 4.98 -20.82
N GLY A 84 0.33 4.09 -21.19
CA GLY A 84 0.54 3.67 -22.58
C GLY A 84 -0.34 2.47 -22.93
N ASN A 85 -0.91 2.43 -24.14
CA ASN A 85 -1.62 1.27 -24.69
C ASN A 85 -0.64 0.15 -25.11
N ASP A 86 0.14 -0.29 -24.13
CA ASP A 86 1.33 -1.13 -24.31
C ASP A 86 1.45 -2.12 -23.15
N ASP A 87 2.08 -3.26 -23.43
CA ASP A 87 2.17 -4.37 -22.49
C ASP A 87 3.16 -4.10 -21.36
N VAL A 88 2.96 -4.77 -20.23
CA VAL A 88 3.89 -4.73 -19.10
C VAL A 88 5.24 -5.33 -19.51
N ASP A 89 6.33 -4.61 -19.24
CA ASP A 89 7.67 -5.15 -19.33
C ASP A 89 7.93 -6.07 -18.12
N GLN A 90 7.72 -7.36 -18.32
CA GLN A 90 7.81 -8.34 -17.25
C GLN A 90 9.23 -8.49 -16.70
N GLU A 91 10.26 -8.38 -17.54
CA GLU A 91 11.66 -8.52 -17.09
C GLU A 91 12.04 -7.35 -16.17
N MET A 92 11.66 -6.13 -16.54
CA MET A 92 11.86 -4.98 -15.66
C MET A 92 11.05 -5.09 -14.35
N VAL A 93 9.81 -5.58 -14.41
CA VAL A 93 9.03 -5.86 -13.18
C VAL A 93 9.74 -6.87 -12.29
N ASN A 94 10.32 -7.91 -12.89
CA ASN A 94 11.04 -8.95 -12.18
C ASN A 94 12.24 -8.36 -11.41
N GLU A 95 13.08 -7.58 -12.09
CA GLU A 95 14.25 -6.93 -11.50
C GLU A 95 13.88 -5.96 -10.37
N LEU A 96 12.80 -5.19 -10.55
CA LEU A 96 12.30 -4.26 -9.53
C LEU A 96 11.83 -4.98 -8.27
N VAL A 97 11.13 -6.11 -8.42
CA VAL A 97 10.68 -6.94 -7.29
C VAL A 97 11.86 -7.61 -6.59
N ASP A 98 12.82 -8.15 -7.34
CA ASP A 98 14.05 -8.73 -6.80
C ASP A 98 14.80 -7.70 -5.94
N TYR A 99 14.98 -6.49 -6.48
CA TYR A 99 15.63 -5.39 -5.79
C TYR A 99 14.87 -4.97 -4.52
N ALA A 100 13.54 -4.83 -4.60
CA ALA A 100 12.71 -4.44 -3.46
C ALA A 100 12.84 -5.44 -2.30
N LEU A 101 12.71 -6.74 -2.59
CA LEU A 101 12.85 -7.81 -1.60
C LEU A 101 14.26 -7.86 -1.01
N ALA A 102 15.29 -7.73 -1.84
CA ALA A 102 16.68 -7.70 -1.39
C ALA A 102 16.98 -6.55 -0.40
N HIS A 103 16.22 -5.45 -0.49
CA HIS A 103 16.32 -4.29 0.39
C HIS A 103 15.24 -4.25 1.49
N GLY A 104 14.55 -5.37 1.72
CA GLY A 104 13.64 -5.57 2.85
C GLY A 104 12.21 -5.07 2.65
N VAL A 105 11.82 -4.62 1.45
CA VAL A 105 10.40 -4.38 1.17
C VAL A 105 9.69 -5.73 1.11
N ASN A 106 8.63 -5.89 1.89
CA ASN A 106 7.88 -7.15 1.95
C ASN A 106 6.38 -6.97 1.76
N TYR A 107 5.89 -5.78 1.39
CA TYR A 107 4.47 -5.52 1.15
C TYR A 107 4.25 -5.06 -0.28
N PHE A 108 3.43 -5.78 -1.05
CA PHE A 108 3.17 -5.50 -2.46
C PHE A 108 1.68 -5.23 -2.68
N ASP A 109 1.34 -4.04 -3.19
CA ASP A 109 -0.04 -3.60 -3.42
C ASP A 109 -0.36 -3.63 -4.92
N THR A 110 -1.39 -4.39 -5.29
CA THR A 110 -1.89 -4.50 -6.66
C THR A 110 -3.42 -4.43 -6.73
N SER A 111 -4.01 -4.66 -7.90
CA SER A 111 -5.46 -4.72 -8.10
C SER A 111 -5.81 -5.31 -9.46
N PRO A 112 -6.96 -6.01 -9.59
CA PRO A 112 -7.55 -6.42 -10.87
C PRO A 112 -7.74 -5.28 -11.89
N ALA A 113 -7.84 -4.02 -11.44
CA ALA A 113 -8.03 -2.86 -12.32
C ALA A 113 -6.72 -2.20 -12.78
N TYR A 114 -5.58 -2.52 -12.16
CA TYR A 114 -4.32 -1.85 -12.46
C TYR A 114 -3.73 -2.32 -13.77
N CYS A 115 -3.10 -1.40 -14.51
CA CYS A 115 -2.47 -1.66 -15.80
C CYS A 115 -3.41 -2.41 -16.77
N ARG A 116 -4.69 -2.00 -16.83
CA ARG A 116 -5.74 -2.65 -17.64
C ARG A 116 -5.90 -4.15 -17.35
N GLY A 117 -5.75 -4.55 -16.09
CA GLY A 117 -5.86 -5.94 -15.65
C GLY A 117 -4.58 -6.76 -15.76
N GLN A 118 -3.47 -6.17 -16.21
CA GLN A 118 -2.20 -6.89 -16.33
C GLN A 118 -1.39 -6.94 -15.02
N SER A 119 -1.71 -6.07 -14.04
CA SER A 119 -0.86 -5.89 -12.86
C SER A 119 -0.80 -7.12 -11.94
N GLU A 120 -1.93 -7.77 -11.63
CA GLU A 120 -1.93 -8.96 -10.77
C GLU A 120 -1.11 -10.09 -11.38
N ARG A 121 -1.28 -10.33 -12.70
CA ARG A 121 -0.53 -11.35 -13.43
C ARG A 121 0.98 -11.09 -13.36
N ALA A 122 1.39 -9.85 -13.60
CA ALA A 122 2.80 -9.47 -13.58
C ALA A 122 3.39 -9.56 -12.17
N THR A 123 2.60 -9.18 -11.16
CA THR A 123 2.95 -9.31 -9.75
C THR A 123 3.12 -10.77 -9.35
N GLY A 124 2.19 -11.65 -9.74
CA GLY A 124 2.26 -13.08 -9.47
C GLY A 124 3.44 -13.76 -10.15
N ILE A 125 3.75 -13.41 -11.41
CA ILE A 125 4.97 -13.89 -12.10
C ILE A 125 6.23 -13.49 -11.33
N ALA A 126 6.30 -12.25 -10.83
CA ALA A 126 7.47 -11.76 -10.14
C ALA A 126 7.64 -12.40 -8.74
N LEU A 127 6.59 -12.35 -7.92
CA LEU A 127 6.64 -12.82 -6.53
C LEU A 127 6.75 -14.33 -6.39
N SER A 128 6.18 -15.12 -7.32
CA SER A 128 6.27 -16.59 -7.29
C SER A 128 7.69 -17.14 -7.47
N ARG A 129 8.67 -16.30 -7.84
CA ARG A 129 10.09 -16.66 -7.82
C ARG A 129 10.72 -16.66 -6.43
N HIS A 130 10.03 -16.11 -5.42
CA HIS A 130 10.53 -15.99 -4.06
C HIS A 130 9.69 -16.83 -3.08
N PRO A 131 10.25 -17.25 -1.94
CA PRO A 131 9.50 -17.98 -0.93
C PRO A 131 8.30 -17.17 -0.44
N ARG A 132 7.12 -17.79 -0.44
CA ARG A 132 5.82 -17.12 -0.19
C ARG A 132 5.72 -16.48 1.19
N ASP A 133 6.48 -16.98 2.17
CA ASP A 133 6.57 -16.47 3.55
C ASP A 133 7.43 -15.19 3.68
N LYS A 134 8.04 -14.70 2.59
CA LYS A 134 8.90 -13.51 2.60
C LYS A 134 8.17 -12.21 2.27
N TYR A 135 6.93 -12.29 1.83
CA TYR A 135 6.17 -11.13 1.40
C TYR A 135 4.68 -11.26 1.71
N PHE A 136 4.04 -10.09 1.72
CA PHE A 136 2.61 -9.91 1.84
C PHE A 136 2.07 -9.34 0.53
N ILE A 137 0.96 -9.90 0.07
CA ILE A 137 0.22 -9.42 -1.09
C ILE A 137 -1.06 -8.73 -0.61
N ALA A 138 -1.20 -7.48 -1.00
CA ALA A 138 -2.46 -6.75 -0.94
C ALA A 138 -3.07 -6.63 -2.34
N THR A 139 -4.31 -7.07 -2.49
CA THR A 139 -5.12 -6.80 -3.69
C THR A 139 -6.51 -6.31 -3.30
N LYS A 140 -7.36 -6.04 -4.28
CA LYS A 140 -8.59 -5.28 -4.08
C LYS A 140 -9.78 -5.87 -4.81
N LEU A 141 -10.93 -5.87 -4.15
CA LEU A 141 -12.23 -6.06 -4.78
C LEU A 141 -12.57 -4.82 -5.62
N SER A 142 -12.31 -4.92 -6.92
CA SER A 142 -12.34 -3.81 -7.90
C SER A 142 -13.67 -3.74 -8.65
N ASN A 143 -14.77 -3.77 -7.91
CA ASN A 143 -16.15 -3.82 -8.43
C ASN A 143 -16.62 -2.46 -8.98
N PHE A 144 -15.91 -1.93 -9.98
CA PHE A 144 -16.12 -0.58 -10.49
C PHE A 144 -17.27 -0.42 -11.49
N ALA A 145 -17.98 -1.51 -11.82
CA ALA A 145 -19.13 -1.48 -12.71
C ALA A 145 -20.30 -2.27 -12.11
N PRO A 146 -21.56 -1.85 -12.31
CA PRO A 146 -22.73 -2.58 -11.79
C PRO A 146 -22.75 -4.08 -12.12
N SER A 147 -22.24 -4.47 -13.29
CA SER A 147 -22.12 -5.89 -13.69
C SER A 147 -21.19 -6.72 -12.79
N THR A 148 -20.38 -6.07 -11.95
CA THR A 148 -19.47 -6.72 -11.00
C THR A 148 -19.99 -6.69 -9.57
N TRP A 149 -21.17 -6.13 -9.31
CA TRP A 149 -21.68 -5.93 -7.94
C TRP A 149 -22.40 -7.15 -7.36
N SER A 150 -22.58 -8.24 -8.10
CA SER A 150 -23.17 -9.44 -7.49
C SER A 150 -22.16 -10.15 -6.57
N ARG A 151 -22.66 -10.96 -5.62
CA ARG A 151 -21.83 -11.79 -4.75
C ARG A 151 -20.98 -12.76 -5.59
N GLU A 152 -21.60 -13.39 -6.58
CA GLU A 152 -20.96 -14.35 -7.49
C GLU A 152 -19.84 -13.69 -8.28
N ALA A 153 -20.07 -12.49 -8.82
CA ALA A 153 -19.07 -11.75 -9.56
C ALA A 153 -17.87 -11.36 -8.67
N SER A 154 -18.13 -11.00 -7.42
CA SER A 154 -17.07 -10.66 -6.45
C SER A 154 -16.24 -11.89 -6.04
N ILE A 155 -16.89 -13.02 -5.80
CA ILE A 155 -16.21 -14.30 -5.50
C ILE A 155 -15.40 -14.76 -6.72
N ALA A 156 -15.95 -14.64 -7.93
CA ALA A 156 -15.23 -14.94 -9.16
C ALA A 156 -14.00 -14.05 -9.33
N MET A 157 -14.10 -12.76 -9.02
CA MET A 157 -12.97 -11.83 -9.02
C MET A 157 -11.89 -12.24 -8.02
N TYR A 158 -12.28 -12.60 -6.79
CA TYR A 158 -11.36 -13.11 -5.77
C TYR A 158 -10.59 -14.36 -6.25
N HIS A 159 -11.28 -15.35 -6.81
CA HIS A 159 -10.63 -16.54 -7.35
C HIS A 159 -9.73 -16.23 -8.55
N ASN A 160 -10.12 -15.27 -9.39
CA ASN A 160 -9.27 -14.82 -10.49
C ASN A 160 -8.00 -14.13 -9.96
N SER A 161 -8.09 -13.32 -8.89
CA SER A 161 -6.92 -12.74 -8.24
C SER A 161 -5.96 -13.83 -7.74
N LEU A 162 -6.44 -14.88 -7.07
CA LEU A 162 -5.60 -16.01 -6.64
C LEU A 162 -4.85 -16.65 -7.82
N LYS A 163 -5.56 -16.87 -8.94
CA LYS A 163 -4.98 -17.43 -10.17
C LYS A 163 -3.90 -16.53 -10.77
N GLU A 164 -4.19 -15.24 -10.97
CA GLU A 164 -3.25 -14.31 -11.60
C GLU A 164 -2.05 -14.02 -10.69
N LEU A 165 -2.26 -13.94 -9.38
CA LEU A 165 -1.21 -13.80 -8.37
C LEU A 165 -0.42 -15.09 -8.13
N ARG A 166 -0.89 -16.23 -8.64
CA ARG A 166 -0.27 -17.56 -8.50
C ARG A 166 -0.07 -17.96 -7.03
N THR A 167 -1.09 -17.72 -6.21
CA THR A 167 -1.08 -18.04 -4.78
C THR A 167 -2.43 -18.64 -4.37
N ASP A 168 -2.42 -19.40 -3.28
CA ASP A 168 -3.57 -20.00 -2.63
C ASP A 168 -4.21 -19.09 -1.56
N TYR A 169 -3.55 -17.99 -1.16
CA TYR A 169 -4.10 -17.02 -0.22
C TYR A 169 -3.62 -15.58 -0.47
N ILE A 170 -4.46 -14.61 -0.09
CA ILE A 170 -4.18 -13.17 -0.11
C ILE A 170 -4.05 -12.70 1.33
N ASP A 171 -2.96 -11.99 1.65
CA ASP A 171 -2.72 -11.48 3.01
C ASP A 171 -3.69 -10.35 3.38
N TYR A 172 -3.92 -9.43 2.43
CA TYR A 172 -4.82 -8.31 2.61
C TYR A 172 -5.73 -8.13 1.39
N LEU A 173 -7.02 -8.45 1.55
CA LEU A 173 -8.04 -8.14 0.55
C LEU A 173 -8.75 -6.84 0.94
N LEU A 174 -8.62 -5.81 0.10
CA LEU A 174 -9.15 -4.48 0.37
C LEU A 174 -10.41 -4.22 -0.45
N LEU A 175 -11.36 -3.46 0.09
CA LEU A 175 -12.39 -2.83 -0.74
C LEU A 175 -11.72 -1.71 -1.56
N HIS A 176 -11.71 -1.80 -2.89
CA HIS A 176 -10.95 -0.86 -3.70
C HIS A 176 -11.50 0.57 -3.59
N GLY A 177 -12.79 0.71 -3.35
CA GLY A 177 -13.40 1.99 -3.02
C GLY A 177 -14.70 1.76 -2.29
N VAL A 178 -14.88 2.43 -1.16
CA VAL A 178 -16.06 2.34 -0.28
C VAL A 178 -17.16 3.34 -0.67
N GLY A 179 -17.06 3.90 -1.87
CA GLY A 179 -17.95 4.92 -2.42
C GLY A 179 -17.31 5.50 -3.66
N MET A 180 -18.10 5.71 -4.71
CA MET A 180 -17.68 6.48 -5.87
C MET A 180 -18.71 7.57 -6.16
N GLY A 181 -19.56 7.44 -7.18
CA GLY A 181 -20.43 8.52 -7.63
C GLY A 181 -21.45 8.98 -6.58
N SER A 182 -22.36 8.10 -6.18
CA SER A 182 -23.50 8.43 -5.30
C SER A 182 -23.22 8.26 -3.79
N GLY A 183 -21.99 7.88 -3.42
CA GLY A 183 -21.60 7.69 -2.02
C GLY A 183 -22.11 6.38 -1.41
N MET A 184 -22.84 6.46 -0.30
CA MET A 184 -23.28 5.30 0.49
C MET A 184 -24.20 4.31 -0.25
N PRO A 185 -25.17 4.74 -1.08
CA PRO A 185 -25.99 3.79 -1.83
C PRO A 185 -25.15 2.87 -2.73
N GLU A 186 -24.10 3.41 -3.35
CA GLU A 186 -23.20 2.59 -4.17
C GLU A 186 -22.38 1.61 -3.32
N PHE A 187 -21.95 2.03 -2.12
CA PHE A 187 -21.29 1.13 -1.18
C PHE A 187 -22.18 -0.03 -0.75
N GLU A 188 -23.44 0.27 -0.40
CA GLU A 188 -24.42 -0.73 0.03
C GLU A 188 -24.68 -1.75 -1.08
N GLU A 189 -24.94 -1.30 -2.31
CA GLU A 189 -25.15 -2.20 -3.44
C GLU A 189 -23.91 -3.03 -3.80
N ARG A 190 -22.71 -2.44 -3.69
CA ARG A 190 -21.45 -3.12 -4.02
C ARG A 190 -21.03 -4.18 -3.02
N TYR A 191 -21.33 -3.99 -1.74
CA TYR A 191 -20.68 -4.77 -0.69
C TYR A 191 -21.60 -5.26 0.43
N ILE A 192 -22.78 -4.64 0.63
CA ILE A 192 -23.65 -4.97 1.77
C ILE A 192 -24.88 -5.74 1.30
N ASN A 193 -25.66 -5.19 0.38
CA ASN A 193 -26.96 -5.74 -0.04
C ASN A 193 -26.83 -7.06 -0.81
N ASN A 194 -25.64 -7.33 -1.36
CA ASN A 194 -25.31 -8.60 -2.01
C ASN A 194 -24.78 -9.67 -1.03
N GLY A 195 -24.51 -9.31 0.23
CA GLY A 195 -23.97 -10.18 1.27
C GLY A 195 -22.51 -10.63 1.07
N VAL A 196 -21.72 -10.01 0.18
CA VAL A 196 -20.32 -10.44 -0.07
C VAL A 196 -19.42 -10.30 1.18
N LEU A 197 -19.81 -9.45 2.13
CA LEU A 197 -19.10 -9.25 3.40
C LEU A 197 -19.68 -10.08 4.57
N ASP A 198 -20.71 -10.89 4.33
CA ASP A 198 -21.25 -11.87 5.29
C ASP A 198 -20.45 -13.19 5.24
#